data_AF-A0A699XJC9-F1
#
_entry.id   AF-A0A699XJC9-F1
#
_cell.length_a   1.000
_cell.length_b   1.000
_cell.length_c   1.000
_cell.angle_alpha   90.00
_cell.angle_beta   90.00
_cell.angle_gamma   90.00
#
_symmetry.space_group_name_H-M   'P 1'
#
loop_
_entity.id
_entity.type
_entity.pdbx_description
1 polymer ?
#
loop_
_entity_poly.entity_id
_entity_poly.type
_entity_poly.pdbx_seq_one_letter_code
_entity_poly.pdbx_strand_id
1 'polypeptide(L)'
;AGQNLAVISSRITAGNEAYLVAGDNLDILAAQDSDYSLYDKKKKGSWGKKVTKRDEVTDVRNVSSEIKTGGDLLLVSGGDQ
;
A
#
# COMPACT_ATOMS: atom_id res chain seq x y z
N ALA A 1 -14.70 24.00 -1.57
CA ALA A 1 -13.35 23.53 -1.92
C ALA A 1 -13.09 22.22 -1.20
N GLY A 2 -12.22 21.35 -1.75
CA GLY A 2 -11.90 20.04 -1.17
C GLY A 2 -11.36 20.21 0.25
N GLN A 3 -12.11 19.69 1.23
CA GLN A 3 -11.70 19.80 2.63
C GLN A 3 -10.44 18.96 2.87
N ASN A 4 -10.40 17.73 2.37
CA ASN A 4 -9.27 16.83 2.58
C ASN A 4 -8.68 16.35 1.25
N LEU A 5 -7.36 16.15 1.22
CA LEU A 5 -6.62 15.57 0.11
C LEU A 5 -5.80 14.38 0.62
N ALA A 6 -5.94 13.23 -0.04
CA ALA A 6 -5.15 12.03 0.28
C ALA A 6 -4.42 11.53 -0.97
N VAL A 7 -3.12 11.32 -0.85
CA VAL A 7 -2.24 10.69 -1.83
C VAL A 7 -1.90 9.29 -1.32
N ILE A 8 -2.52 8.25 -1.89
CA ILE A 8 -2.42 6.89 -1.40
C ILE A 8 -1.81 5.99 -2.47
N SER A 9 -0.72 5.29 -2.13
CA SER A 9 0.02 4.39 -3.04
C SER A 9 0.20 4.98 -4.46
N SER A 10 0.50 6.26 -4.53
CA SER A 10 0.49 7.03 -5.78
C SER A 10 1.86 7.57 -6.11
N ARG A 11 2.21 7.59 -7.40
CA ARG A 11 3.42 8.27 -7.89
C ARG A 11 3.04 9.50 -8.70
N ILE A 12 3.43 10.67 -8.22
CA ILE A 12 3.21 11.95 -8.88
C ILE A 12 4.55 12.50 -9.33
N THR A 13 4.69 12.78 -10.63
CA THR A 13 5.88 13.40 -11.19
C THR A 13 5.51 14.73 -11.82
N ALA A 14 6.12 15.81 -11.36
CA ALA A 14 6.02 17.12 -11.98
C ALA A 14 7.38 17.53 -12.56
N GLY A 15 7.38 18.02 -13.80
CA GLY A 15 8.61 18.40 -14.51
C GLY A 15 9.28 19.65 -13.94
N ASN A 16 8.51 20.56 -13.34
CA ASN A 16 9.00 21.77 -12.69
C ASN A 16 8.48 21.79 -11.25
N GLU A 17 7.36 22.45 -10.98
CA GLU A 17 6.80 22.55 -9.63
C GLU A 17 5.59 21.64 -9.41
N ALA A 18 5.34 21.25 -8.15
CA ALA A 18 4.08 20.65 -7.73
C ALA A 18 3.50 21.36 -6.50
N TYR A 19 2.19 21.58 -6.53
CA TYR A 19 1.43 22.23 -5.47
C TYR A 19 0.27 21.32 -5.06
N LEU A 20 0.29 20.81 -3.83
CA LEU A 20 -0.83 20.10 -3.22
C LEU A 20 -1.40 20.96 -2.10
N VAL A 21 -2.68 21.34 -2.24
CA VAL A 21 -3.36 22.23 -1.31
C VAL A 21 -4.66 21.58 -0.84
N ALA A 22 -4.77 21.35 0.46
CA ALA A 22 -5.97 20.88 1.13
C ALA A 22 -6.56 21.99 2.01
N GLY A 23 -7.89 22.01 2.14
CA GLY A 23 -8.57 22.98 3.01
C GLY A 23 -8.42 22.68 4.50
N ASP A 24 -8.28 21.41 4.88
CA ASP A 24 -8.20 20.89 6.24
C ASP A 24 -7.03 19.90 6.33
N ASN A 25 -7.19 18.65 5.87
CA ASN A 25 -6.13 17.62 5.98
C ASN A 25 -5.45 17.27 4.65
N LEU A 26 -4.12 17.11 4.68
CA LEU A 26 -3.30 16.58 3.59
C LEU A 26 -2.56 15.31 4.02
N ASP A 27 -2.99 14.16 3.52
CA ASP A 27 -2.40 12.86 3.85
C ASP A 27 -1.57 12.30 2.68
N ILE A 28 -0.37 11.79 2.98
CA ILE A 28 0.46 11.03 2.03
C ILE A 28 0.75 9.66 2.62
N LEU A 29 0.04 8.64 2.16
CA LEU A 29 -0.02 7.33 2.79
C LEU A 29 0.47 6.22 1.86
N ALA A 30 1.13 5.22 2.42
CA ALA A 30 1.32 3.95 1.75
C ALA A 30 0.00 3.14 1.77
N ALA A 31 -0.26 2.35 0.72
CA ALA A 31 -1.25 1.28 0.79
C ALA A 31 -0.58 -0.04 1.17
N GLN A 32 -1.37 -0.98 1.67
CA GLN A 32 -0.94 -2.35 1.92
C GLN A 32 -1.64 -3.28 0.95
N ASP A 33 -0.86 -4.07 0.23
CA ASP A 33 -1.32 -5.19 -0.59
C ASP A 33 -0.96 -6.49 0.14
N SER A 34 -1.87 -7.46 0.18
CA SER A 34 -1.65 -8.72 0.89
C SER A 34 -2.12 -9.91 0.08
N ASP A 35 -1.24 -10.90 -0.11
CA ASP A 35 -1.58 -12.17 -0.75
C ASP A 35 -1.65 -13.29 0.29
N TYR A 36 -2.65 -14.15 0.14
CA TYR A 36 -2.83 -15.34 0.97
C TYR A 36 -2.83 -16.61 0.10
N SER A 37 -2.05 -17.61 0.51
CA SER A 37 -2.10 -18.94 -0.12
C SER A 37 -2.08 -20.06 0.92
N LEU A 38 -2.95 -21.05 0.70
CA LEU A 38 -3.07 -22.25 1.52
C LEU A 38 -2.90 -23.49 0.64
N TYR A 39 -1.87 -24.28 0.91
CA TYR A 39 -1.64 -25.58 0.29
C TYR A 39 -1.91 -26.69 1.30
N ASP A 40 -2.98 -27.48 1.09
CA ASP A 40 -3.30 -28.66 1.88
C ASP A 40 -3.18 -29.92 1.03
N LYS A 41 -2.21 -30.78 1.36
CA LYS A 41 -1.98 -32.06 0.70
C LYS A 41 -2.29 -33.20 1.65
N LYS A 42 -3.28 -34.00 1.28
CA LYS A 42 -3.64 -35.24 1.97
C LYS A 42 -3.23 -36.45 1.13
N LYS A 43 -2.29 -37.26 1.61
CA LYS A 43 -1.89 -38.53 0.98
C LYS A 43 -2.13 -39.70 1.93
N LYS A 44 -2.67 -40.81 1.41
CA LYS A 44 -2.59 -42.12 2.07
C LYS A 44 -1.22 -42.72 1.79
N GLY A 45 -0.44 -42.97 2.84
CA GLY A 45 0.75 -43.82 2.80
C GLY A 45 0.39 -45.30 2.88
N SER A 46 1.35 -46.16 2.56
CA SER A 46 1.20 -47.61 2.75
C SER A 46 1.02 -47.94 4.24
N TRP A 47 0.29 -49.00 4.57
CA TRP A 47 -0.15 -49.37 5.94
C TRP A 47 -1.08 -48.36 6.64
N GLY A 48 -1.98 -47.69 5.92
CA GLY A 48 -3.08 -46.91 6.53
C GLY A 48 -2.66 -45.57 7.16
N LYS A 49 -1.39 -45.17 7.05
CA LYS A 49 -0.92 -43.86 7.52
C LYS A 49 -1.48 -42.75 6.63
N LYS A 50 -2.10 -41.73 7.23
CA LYS A 50 -2.50 -40.49 6.53
C LYS A 50 -1.40 -39.44 6.75
N VAL A 51 -0.87 -38.90 5.66
CA VAL A 51 0.08 -37.78 5.68
C VAL A 51 -0.69 -36.53 5.24
N THR A 52 -0.77 -35.55 6.12
CA THR A 52 -1.34 -34.23 5.84
C THR A 52 -0.20 -33.21 5.87
N LYS A 53 0.00 -32.45 4.79
CA LYS A 53 0.92 -31.31 4.76
C LYS A 53 0.10 -30.05 4.52
N ARG A 54 0.19 -29.11 5.45
CA ARG A 54 -0.45 -27.79 5.36
C ARG A 54 0.67 -26.76 5.29
N ASP A 55 0.76 -26.03 4.19
CA ASP A 55 1.63 -24.87 4.05
C ASP A 55 0.74 -23.63 3.90
N GLU A 56 0.89 -22.67 4.79
CA GLU A 56 0.11 -21.43 4.84
C GLU A 56 1.08 -20.25 4.72
N VAL A 57 0.87 -19.41 3.72
CA VAL A 57 1.74 -18.27 3.41
C VAL A 57 0.88 -17.03 3.31
N THR A 58 1.24 -16.02 4.09
CA THR A 58 0.71 -14.65 3.97
C THR A 58 1.87 -13.74 3.57
N ASP A 59 1.71 -13.03 2.46
CA ASP A 59 2.65 -12.03 1.98
C ASP A 59 2.00 -10.65 2.14
N VAL A 60 2.74 -9.70 2.70
CA VAL A 60 2.27 -8.33 2.91
C VAL A 60 3.28 -7.38 2.26
N ARG A 61 2.82 -6.61 1.28
CA ARG A 61 3.62 -5.65 0.51
C ARG A 61 3.09 -4.24 0.73
N ASN A 62 3.91 -3.37 1.29
CA ASN A 62 3.58 -1.96 1.42
C ASN A 62 3.94 -1.23 0.10
N VAL A 63 2.97 -0.55 -0.49
CA VAL A 63 3.13 0.24 -1.71
C VAL A 63 3.11 1.72 -1.34
N SER A 64 4.27 2.38 -1.46
CA SER A 64 4.46 3.76 -1.01
C SER A 64 3.79 4.79 -1.93
N SER A 65 3.56 5.98 -1.38
CA SER A 65 3.33 7.19 -2.16
C SER A 65 4.63 7.95 -2.37
N GLU A 66 4.79 8.56 -3.55
CA GLU A 66 5.97 9.29 -3.96
C GLU A 66 5.56 10.54 -4.76
N ILE A 67 6.15 11.69 -4.42
CA ILE A 67 6.02 12.93 -5.18
C ILE A 67 7.43 13.37 -5.60
N LYS A 68 7.63 13.56 -6.90
CA LYS A 68 8.88 14.01 -7.46
C LYS A 68 8.67 15.28 -8.28
N THR A 69 9.44 16.32 -7.99
CA THR A 69 9.46 17.60 -8.70
C THR A 69 10.83 17.86 -9.31
N GLY A 70 10.88 18.63 -10.40
CA GLY A 70 12.13 19.14 -10.96
C GLY A 70 12.63 20.41 -10.26
N GLY A 71 11.70 21.15 -9.66
CA GLY A 71 11.90 22.35 -8.85
C GLY A 71 11.06 22.27 -7.57
N ASP A 72 10.36 23.34 -7.23
CA ASP A 72 9.74 23.46 -5.91
C ASP A 72 8.56 22.51 -5.69
N LEU A 73 8.46 22.00 -4.45
CA LEU A 73 7.32 21.25 -3.94
C LEU A 73 6.67 22.04 -2.81
N LEU A 74 5.40 22.41 -2.97
CA LEU A 74 4.60 23.03 -1.92
C LEU A 74 3.47 22.09 -1.49
N LEU A 75 3.41 21.83 -0.19
CA LEU A 75 2.36 21.07 0.48
C LEU A 75 1.68 22.00 1.49
N VAL A 76 0.37 22.23 1.35
CA VAL A 76 -0.41 23.10 2.24
C VAL A 76 -1.64 22.35 2.72
N SER A 77 -1.90 22.43 4.02
CA SER A 77 -3.17 22.04 4.63
C SER A 77 -3.62 23.14 5.58
N GLY A 78 -4.94 23.34 5.71
CA GLY A 78 -5.51 24.41 6.53
C GLY A 78 -5.85 24.01 7.96
N GLY A 79 -5.86 22.70 8.24
CA GLY A 79 -6.03 22.12 9.57
C GLY A 79 -4.70 21.71 10.20
N ASP A 80 -4.80 21.18 11.42
CA ASP A 80 -3.69 20.73 12.25
C ASP A 80 -2.93 19.60 11.53
N GLN A 81 -1.70 19.87 11.06
CA GLN A 81 -0.82 18.88 10.44
C GLN A 81 -0.25 17.86 11.43
#